data_AF-A0A7C0YHG4-F1
#
_entry.id   AF-A0A7C0YHG4-F1
#
_cell.length_a   1.000
_cell.length_b   1.000
_cell.length_c   1.000
_cell.angle_alpha   90.00
_cell.angle_beta   90.00
_cell.angle_gamma   90.00
#
_symmetry.space_group_name_H-M   'P 1'
#
loop_
_entity.id
_entity.type
_entity.pdbx_description
1 polymer ?
#
loop_
_entity_poly.entity_id
_entity_poly.type
_entity_poly.pdbx_seq_one_letter_code
_entity_poly.pdbx_strand_id
1 'polypeptide(L)'
;MTASSKKDIVLARGHKIHCIKHIPLVLEDRFQELKRIKDVKNVLDRLGLKEEIERTKRKKIRSGKGTSRGRRYKKKKGPLIIVKEDKGISHGARNLPGVEVVELKNLDVEKLAPGAKPGRLCIWTQSALSELEKLKIAGEA
;
A
#
# COMPACT_ATOMS: atom_id res chain seq x y z
N MET A 1 -4.15 0.82 -13.60
CA MET A 1 -4.55 1.40 -12.29
C MET A 1 -6.04 1.32 -12.02
N THR A 2 -6.86 1.12 -13.05
CA THR A 2 -8.33 1.03 -12.98
C THR A 2 -8.83 -0.02 -11.98
N ALA A 3 -8.08 -1.11 -11.79
CA ALA A 3 -8.46 -2.18 -10.87
C ALA A 3 -8.30 -1.83 -9.38
N SER A 4 -7.34 -0.99 -9.00
CA SER A 4 -7.17 -0.54 -7.60
C SER A 4 -8.17 0.53 -7.20
N SER A 5 -8.78 1.22 -8.17
CA SER A 5 -9.79 2.25 -7.92
C SER A 5 -11.19 1.67 -7.67
N LYS A 6 -11.44 0.40 -8.03
CA LYS A 6 -12.73 -0.26 -7.82
C LYS A 6 -12.76 -1.00 -6.48
N LYS A 7 -13.67 -0.61 -5.59
CA LYS A 7 -13.84 -1.20 -4.25
C LYS A 7 -14.09 -2.72 -4.31
N ASP A 8 -14.88 -3.19 -5.26
CA ASP A 8 -15.24 -4.61 -5.39
C ASP A 8 -14.03 -5.49 -5.67
N ILE A 9 -13.11 -5.03 -6.53
CA ILE A 9 -11.90 -5.78 -6.88
C ILE A 9 -10.94 -5.85 -5.69
N VAL A 10 -10.82 -4.75 -4.94
CA VAL A 10 -9.98 -4.69 -3.73
C VAL A 10 -10.53 -5.59 -2.61
N LEU A 11 -11.85 -5.65 -2.45
CA LEU A 11 -12.52 -6.57 -1.53
C LEU A 11 -12.36 -8.03 -1.98
N ALA A 12 -12.58 -8.34 -3.26
CA ALA A 12 -12.42 -9.67 -3.83
C ALA A 12 -10.99 -10.21 -3.67
N ARG A 13 -9.98 -9.33 -3.65
CA ARG A 13 -8.59 -9.69 -3.35
C ARG A 13 -8.38 -10.12 -1.88
N GLY A 14 -9.26 -9.72 -0.97
CA GLY A 14 -9.22 -10.06 0.45
C GLY A 14 -8.57 -8.99 1.35
N HIS A 15 -8.63 -7.72 0.94
CA HIS A 15 -8.36 -6.58 1.82
C HIS A 15 -9.58 -6.28 2.69
N LYS A 16 -9.37 -5.98 3.97
CA LYS A 16 -10.44 -5.62 4.91
C LYS A 16 -10.67 -4.12 4.92
N ILE A 17 -11.59 -3.66 4.07
CA ILE A 17 -11.87 -2.23 3.84
C ILE A 17 -13.36 -1.88 4.02
N HIS A 18 -14.09 -2.66 4.83
CA HIS A 18 -15.53 -2.47 5.02
C HIS A 18 -15.89 -1.06 5.52
N CYS A 19 -15.04 -0.49 6.40
CA CYS A 19 -15.24 0.83 6.99
C CYS A 19 -14.94 2.00 6.03
N ILE A 20 -14.29 1.76 4.89
CA ILE A 20 -13.87 2.81 3.96
C ILE A 20 -14.97 3.05 2.92
N LYS A 21 -15.47 4.28 2.86
CA LYS A 21 -16.53 4.69 1.93
C LYS A 21 -16.02 4.93 0.51
N HIS A 22 -14.85 5.56 0.35
CA HIS A 22 -14.31 5.98 -0.95
C HIS A 22 -12.92 5.41 -1.23
N ILE A 23 -12.71 4.96 -2.47
CA ILE A 23 -11.43 4.53 -3.04
C ILE A 23 -11.32 5.21 -4.41
N PRO A 24 -10.17 5.78 -4.81
CA PRO A 24 -8.86 5.74 -4.12
C PRO A 24 -8.79 6.60 -2.86
N LEU A 25 -7.96 6.18 -1.89
CA LEU A 25 -7.64 6.99 -0.72
C LEU A 25 -6.55 8.00 -1.09
N VAL A 26 -6.81 9.28 -0.86
CA VAL A 26 -5.86 10.37 -1.11
C VAL A 26 -5.54 11.06 0.22
N LEU A 27 -4.25 11.27 0.47
CA LEU A 27 -3.70 11.93 1.66
C LEU A 27 -3.00 13.23 1.28
N GLU A 28 -2.95 14.14 2.24
CA GLU A 28 -2.17 15.37 2.15
C GLU A 28 -0.66 15.07 2.04
N ASP A 29 0.07 15.96 1.39
CA ASP A 29 1.52 15.79 1.18
C ASP A 29 2.34 15.86 2.47
N ARG A 30 1.80 16.44 3.54
CA ARG A 30 2.38 16.41 4.89
C ARG A 30 2.62 14.98 5.40
N PHE A 31 1.86 14.01 4.89
CA PHE A 31 2.04 12.60 5.22
C PHE A 31 3.43 12.07 4.81
N GLN A 32 4.06 12.65 3.78
CA GLN A 32 5.38 12.23 3.28
C GLN A 32 6.51 12.50 4.30
N GLU A 33 6.30 13.43 5.23
CA GLU A 33 7.30 13.88 6.21
C GLU A 33 7.25 13.08 7.53
N LEU A 34 6.29 12.16 7.68
CA LEU A 34 6.13 11.37 8.90
C LEU A 34 7.26 10.34 9.07
N LYS A 35 8.18 10.63 9.99
CA LYS A 35 9.33 9.76 10.30
C LYS A 35 9.03 8.69 11.35
N ARG A 36 8.04 8.91 12.21
CA ARG A 36 7.74 8.00 13.33
C ARG A 36 6.63 7.02 12.97
N ILE A 37 6.87 5.75 13.29
CA ILE A 37 5.91 4.67 13.04
C ILE A 37 4.57 4.84 13.75
N LYS A 38 4.58 5.43 14.96
CA LYS A 38 3.35 5.67 15.73
C LYS A 38 2.42 6.62 14.99
N ASP A 39 2.98 7.66 14.40
CA ASP A 39 2.22 8.70 13.70
C ASP A 39 1.62 8.14 12.41
N VAL A 40 2.41 7.38 11.63
CA VAL A 40 1.92 6.67 10.44
C VAL A 40 0.80 5.70 10.80
N LYS A 41 0.97 4.92 11.87
CA LYS A 41 -0.05 3.98 12.34
C LYS A 41 -1.34 4.69 12.74
N ASN A 42 -1.24 5.79 13.49
CA ASN A 42 -2.40 6.57 13.93
C ASN A 42 -3.20 7.12 12.75
N VAL A 43 -2.52 7.61 11.70
CA VAL A 43 -3.19 8.05 10.47
C VAL A 43 -3.93 6.90 9.79
N LEU A 44 -3.28 5.75 9.61
CA LEU A 44 -3.91 4.59 8.98
C LEU A 44 -5.10 4.06 9.80
N ASP A 45 -5.00 4.06 11.13
CA ASP A 45 -6.08 3.66 12.03
C ASP A 45 -7.29 4.62 11.91
N ARG A 46 -7.05 5.94 11.81
CA ARG A 46 -8.10 6.95 11.55
C ARG A 46 -8.78 6.81 10.19
N LEU A 47 -8.06 6.33 9.19
CA LEU A 47 -8.62 6.01 7.87
C LEU A 47 -9.46 4.71 7.87
N GLY A 48 -9.55 4.01 9.01
CA GLY A 48 -10.29 2.76 9.13
C GLY A 48 -9.53 1.52 8.64
N LEU A 49 -8.20 1.60 8.51
CA LEU A 49 -7.35 0.49 8.05
C LEU A 49 -6.85 -0.41 9.19
N LYS A 50 -7.36 -0.22 10.41
CA LYS A 50 -6.97 -0.99 11.59
C LYS A 50 -7.09 -2.50 11.37
N GLU A 51 -8.22 -2.95 10.81
CA GLU A 51 -8.44 -4.38 10.52
C GLU A 51 -7.49 -4.93 9.45
N GLU A 52 -7.13 -4.09 8.47
CA GLU A 52 -6.22 -4.45 7.40
C GLU A 52 -4.80 -4.62 7.94
N ILE A 53 -4.35 -3.73 8.81
CA ILE A 53 -3.04 -3.83 9.49
C ILE A 53 -3.00 -5.06 10.42
N GLU A 54 -4.11 -5.35 11.10
CA GLU A 54 -4.19 -6.54 11.94
C GLU A 54 -4.15 -7.84 11.12
N ARG A 55 -4.81 -7.84 9.95
CA ARG A 55 -4.78 -8.95 8.99
C ARG A 55 -3.36 -9.25 8.52
N THR A 56 -2.56 -8.22 8.25
CA THR A 56 -1.18 -8.35 7.74
C THR A 56 -0.16 -8.67 8.83
N LYS A 57 -0.43 -8.32 10.08
CA LYS A 57 0.39 -8.71 11.25
C LYS A 57 0.51 -10.22 11.41
N ARG A 58 -0.52 -10.98 11.03
CA ARG A 58 -0.52 -12.45 11.08
C ARG A 58 0.43 -13.02 10.02
N LYS A 59 1.53 -13.62 10.47
CA LYS A 59 2.50 -14.37 9.66
C LYS A 59 2.26 -15.88 9.78
N LYS A 60 2.43 -16.62 8.69
CA LYS A 60 2.41 -18.10 8.70
C LYS A 60 3.82 -18.64 8.46
N ILE A 61 4.16 -19.76 9.10
CA ILE A 61 5.38 -20.50 8.79
C ILE A 61 5.18 -21.15 7.41
N ARG A 62 6.20 -21.04 6.55
CA ARG A 62 6.19 -21.64 5.21
C ARG A 62 6.37 -23.16 5.35
N SER A 63 5.56 -23.93 4.65
CA SER A 63 5.76 -25.38 4.55
C SER A 63 6.92 -25.72 3.61
N GLY A 64 7.53 -26.88 3.82
CA GLY A 64 8.58 -27.44 2.96
C GLY A 64 9.97 -26.81 3.12
N LYS A 65 10.86 -27.10 2.15
CA LYS A 65 12.29 -26.75 2.19
C LYS A 65 12.59 -25.24 2.24
N GLY A 66 11.61 -24.39 1.91
CA GLY A 66 11.74 -22.93 2.00
C GLY A 66 12.05 -22.44 3.42
N THR A 67 11.60 -23.18 4.44
CA THR A 67 11.90 -22.85 5.84
C THR A 67 13.36 -23.05 6.19
N SER A 68 13.99 -24.11 5.70
CA SER A 68 15.42 -24.37 5.90
C SER A 68 16.32 -23.39 5.13
N ARG A 69 15.84 -22.84 4.01
CA ARG A 69 16.59 -21.88 3.17
C ARG A 69 16.44 -20.43 3.62
N GLY A 70 16.24 -20.18 4.92
CA GLY A 70 16.12 -18.81 5.48
C GLY A 70 14.81 -18.07 5.18
N ARG A 71 13.87 -18.66 4.43
CA ARG A 71 12.59 -18.03 4.07
C ARG A 71 11.44 -18.64 4.91
N ARG A 72 11.58 -18.61 6.23
CA ARG A 72 10.66 -19.26 7.19
C ARG A 72 9.25 -18.68 7.23
N TYR A 73 9.09 -17.38 7.01
CA TYR A 73 7.79 -16.71 7.18
C TYR A 73 7.17 -16.29 5.84
N LYS A 74 5.85 -16.52 5.70
CA LYS A 74 5.01 -15.94 4.66
C LYS A 74 4.20 -14.80 5.27
N LYS A 75 4.48 -13.57 4.85
CA LYS A 75 3.74 -12.36 5.22
C LYS A 75 2.65 -12.09 4.20
N LYS A 76 1.53 -11.50 4.62
CA LYS A 76 0.50 -11.03 3.68
C LYS A 76 0.90 -9.67 3.14
N LYS A 77 0.55 -9.40 1.88
CA LYS A 77 0.65 -8.08 1.26
C LYS A 77 -0.56 -7.23 1.71
N GLY A 78 -0.29 -6.05 2.22
CA GLY A 78 -1.28 -5.09 2.71
C GLY A 78 -1.34 -3.86 1.80
N PRO A 79 -1.63 -2.67 2.36
CA PRO A 79 -1.75 -1.46 1.58
C PRO A 79 -0.42 -1.06 0.95
N LEU A 80 -0.51 -0.43 -0.22
CA LEU A 80 0.58 0.22 -0.91
C LEU A 80 0.39 1.73 -0.77
N ILE A 81 1.35 2.41 -0.18
CA ILE A 81 1.40 3.87 -0.07
C ILE A 81 2.28 4.38 -1.22
N ILE A 82 1.72 5.28 -2.01
CA ILE A 82 2.38 5.84 -3.19
C ILE A 82 2.58 7.33 -2.94
N VAL A 83 3.84 7.73 -2.93
CA VAL A 83 4.29 9.09 -2.63
C VAL A 83 5.01 9.67 -3.84
N LYS A 84 5.06 10.99 -3.94
CA LYS A 84 5.85 11.66 -4.97
C LYS A 84 7.34 11.55 -4.67
N GLU A 85 7.70 11.87 -3.43
CA GLU A 85 9.07 11.90 -2.95
C GLU A 85 9.12 11.34 -1.53
N ASP A 86 10.16 10.57 -1.20
CA ASP A 86 10.36 10.07 0.14
C ASP A 86 11.03 11.11 1.05
N LYS A 87 10.23 11.80 1.87
CA LYS A 87 10.72 12.75 2.90
C LYS A 87 10.90 12.11 4.28
N GLY A 88 10.97 10.78 4.34
CA GLY A 88 11.16 10.00 5.59
C GLY A 88 10.01 9.05 5.91
N ILE A 89 8.94 9.06 5.11
CA ILE A 89 7.81 8.14 5.21
C ILE A 89 8.21 6.69 5.00
N SER A 90 9.20 6.40 4.14
CA SER A 90 9.70 5.03 3.98
C SER A 90 10.24 4.49 5.31
N HIS A 91 10.94 5.32 6.08
CA HIS A 91 11.47 4.97 7.38
C HIS A 91 10.35 4.79 8.40
N GLY A 92 9.38 5.70 8.44
CA GLY A 92 8.23 5.64 9.35
C GLY A 92 7.36 4.41 9.13
N ALA A 93 7.17 3.98 7.87
CA ALA A 93 6.33 2.85 7.53
C ALA A 93 7.06 1.50 7.47
N ARG A 94 8.40 1.47 7.41
CA ARG A 94 9.21 0.25 7.18
C ARG A 94 8.87 -0.93 8.09
N ASN A 95 8.59 -0.63 9.36
CA ASN A 95 8.33 -1.65 10.38
C ASN A 95 6.83 -1.94 10.57
N LEU A 96 5.94 -1.30 9.80
CA LEU A 96 4.52 -1.65 9.79
C LEU A 96 4.30 -2.93 8.99
N PRO A 97 3.56 -3.91 9.56
CA PRO A 97 3.37 -5.19 8.89
C PRO A 97 2.50 -5.04 7.63
N GLY A 98 3.05 -5.47 6.49
CA GLY A 98 2.34 -5.56 5.21
C GLY A 98 2.08 -4.22 4.51
N VAL A 99 2.48 -3.10 5.13
CA VAL A 99 2.50 -1.79 4.48
C VAL A 99 3.77 -1.70 3.64
N GLU A 100 3.64 -1.25 2.40
CA GLU A 100 4.78 -0.93 1.54
C GLU A 100 4.65 0.51 1.06
N VAL A 101 5.78 1.22 1.02
CA VAL A 101 5.87 2.60 0.51
C VAL A 101 6.69 2.57 -0.76
N VAL A 102 6.21 3.27 -1.79
CA VAL A 102 6.86 3.35 -3.10
C VAL A 102 6.72 4.77 -3.62
N GLU A 103 7.79 5.30 -4.18
CA GLU A 103 7.76 6.55 -4.92
C GLU A 103 7.12 6.34 -6.30
N LEU A 104 6.39 7.34 -6.81
CA LEU A 104 5.71 7.27 -8.10
C LEU A 104 6.65 6.87 -9.24
N LYS A 105 7.87 7.40 -9.25
CA LYS A 105 8.93 7.10 -10.23
C LYS A 105 9.34 5.63 -10.23
N ASN A 106 9.21 4.96 -9.08
CA ASN A 106 9.62 3.58 -8.83
C ASN A 106 8.41 2.64 -8.73
N LEU A 107 7.29 3.00 -9.35
CA LEU A 107 6.04 2.24 -9.26
C LEU A 107 6.01 1.09 -10.28
N ASP A 108 6.15 -0.14 -9.79
CA ASP A 108 6.16 -1.34 -10.64
C ASP A 108 4.84 -2.12 -10.61
N VAL A 109 4.62 -2.90 -11.67
CA VAL A 109 3.48 -3.82 -11.78
C VAL A 109 3.49 -4.86 -10.65
N GLU A 110 4.67 -5.34 -10.22
CA GLU A 110 4.77 -6.31 -9.13
C GLU A 110 4.24 -5.74 -7.80
N LYS A 111 4.46 -4.44 -7.56
CA LYS A 111 3.97 -3.75 -6.36
C LYS A 111 2.46 -3.54 -6.44
N LEU A 112 1.92 -3.20 -7.61
CA LEU A 112 0.47 -3.01 -7.82
C LEU A 112 -0.32 -4.33 -7.84
N ALA A 113 0.26 -5.38 -8.41
CA ALA A 113 -0.37 -6.67 -8.61
C ALA A 113 0.51 -7.84 -8.12
N PRO A 114 0.83 -7.92 -6.81
CA PRO A 114 1.69 -8.98 -6.31
C PRO A 114 1.04 -10.35 -6.52
N GLY A 115 1.79 -11.26 -7.17
CA GLY A 115 1.33 -12.59 -7.54
C GLY A 115 0.29 -12.59 -8.67
N ALA A 116 0.40 -11.65 -9.62
CA ALA A 116 -0.49 -11.49 -10.77
C ALA A 116 -1.97 -11.29 -10.42
N LYS A 117 -2.27 -10.84 -9.20
CA LYS A 117 -3.63 -10.49 -8.77
C LYS A 117 -3.80 -8.97 -8.78
N PRO A 118 -4.74 -8.41 -9.55
CA PRO A 118 -5.01 -6.98 -9.55
C PRO A 118 -5.79 -6.53 -8.30
N GLY A 119 -5.93 -5.22 -8.10
CA GLY A 119 -6.77 -4.65 -7.03
C GLY A 119 -6.09 -4.59 -5.66
N ARG A 120 -4.82 -4.17 -5.59
CA ARG A 120 -4.18 -3.89 -4.29
C ARG A 120 -4.78 -2.60 -3.72
N LEU A 121 -4.98 -2.57 -2.41
CA LEU A 121 -5.35 -1.33 -1.73
C LEU A 121 -4.20 -0.31 -1.88
N CYS A 122 -4.47 0.78 -2.59
CA CYS A 122 -3.50 1.86 -2.84
C CYS A 122 -3.92 3.14 -2.12
N ILE A 123 -2.98 3.79 -1.46
CA ILE A 123 -3.11 5.07 -0.79
C ILE A 123 -2.18 6.05 -1.50
N TRP A 124 -2.71 7.16 -1.96
CA TRP A 124 -2.00 8.14 -2.76
C TRP A 124 -1.74 9.39 -1.94
N THR A 125 -0.63 10.07 -2.17
CA THR A 125 -0.52 11.49 -1.79
C THR A 125 -1.07 12.37 -2.89
N GLN A 126 -1.58 13.54 -2.53
CA GLN A 126 -2.15 14.49 -3.46
C GLN A 126 -1.16 14.84 -4.58
N SER A 127 0.09 15.16 -4.25
CA SER A 127 1.13 15.42 -5.24
C SER A 127 1.41 14.23 -6.16
N ALA A 128 1.37 13.00 -5.65
CA ALA A 128 1.60 11.81 -6.47
C ALA A 128 0.46 11.60 -7.47
N LEU A 129 -0.78 11.87 -7.06
CA LEU A 129 -1.94 11.74 -7.94
C LEU A 129 -1.93 12.80 -9.05
N SER A 130 -1.62 14.06 -8.70
CA SER A 130 -1.53 15.14 -9.69
C SER A 130 -0.40 14.92 -10.71
N GLU A 131 0.74 14.38 -10.27
CA GLU A 131 1.83 14.04 -11.20
C GLU A 131 1.48 12.86 -12.10
N LEU A 132 0.77 11.87 -11.56
CA LEU A 132 0.25 10.76 -12.35
C LEU A 132 -0.74 11.23 -13.42
N GLU A 133 -1.61 12.18 -13.12
CA GLU A 133 -2.53 12.77 -14.10
C GLU A 133 -1.77 13.46 -15.23
N LYS A 134 -0.72 14.23 -14.91
CA LYS A 134 0.15 14.86 -15.92
C LYS A 134 0.83 13.81 -16.82
N LEU A 135 1.35 12.73 -16.24
CA LEU A 135 2.00 11.66 -17.00
C LEU A 135 1.04 10.93 -17.93
N LYS A 136 -0.22 10.76 -17.54
CA LYS A 136 -1.24 10.15 -18.39
C LYS A 136 -1.59 11.05 -19.58
N ILE A 137 -1.77 12.34 -19.34
CA ILE A 137 -2.09 13.32 -20.39
C ILE A 137 -0.93 13.39 -21.41
N ALA A 138 0.32 13.27 -20.97
CA ALA A 138 1.49 13.28 -21.85
C ALA A 138 1.67 11.99 -22.68
N GLY A 139 1.05 10.87 -22.28
CA GLY A 139 1.14 9.58 -22.98
C GLY A 139 -0.03 9.28 -23.92
N GLU A 140 -1.02 10.16 -23.98
CA GLU A 140 -2.19 10.07 -24.88
C GLU A 140 -2.09 11.04 -26.09
N ALA A 141 -0.91 11.62 -26.31
CA ALA A 141 -0.59 12.50 -27.45
C ALA A 141 0.36 11.81 -28.44
#